data_AF-A0A3S3GVW1-F1
#
_entry.id   AF-A0A3S3GVW1-F1
#
_cell.length_a   1.000
_cell.length_b   1.000
_cell.length_c   1.000
_cell.angle_alpha   90.00
_cell.angle_beta   90.00
_cell.angle_gamma   90.00
#
_symmetry.space_group_name_H-M   'P 1'
#
loop_
_entity.id
_entity.type
_entity.pdbx_description
1 polymer ?
#
loop_
_entity_poly.entity_id
_entity_poly.type
_entity_poly.pdbx_seq_one_letter_code
_entity_poly.pdbx_strand_id
1 'polypeptide(L)'
;MARALVNVPKTARQGEVVEIKAMIAHPMETGYRIGPNGSNIPRDIIRRFACAYNGEEVFSADLFPAVSANPFIAFTLVATTSGTIDFTWTDDTGRTQTASAMITVN
;
A
#
# COMPACT_ATOMS: atom_id res chain seq x y z
N MET A 1 7.46 -10.80 -10.01
CA MET A 1 6.62 -9.60 -9.74
C MET A 1 6.21 -9.65 -8.29
N ALA A 2 6.32 -8.54 -7.55
CA ALA A 2 5.83 -8.47 -6.17
C ALA A 2 4.31 -8.64 -6.18
N ARG A 3 3.78 -9.55 -5.36
CA ARG A 3 2.35 -9.82 -5.28
C ARG A 3 1.71 -8.83 -4.31
N ALA A 4 0.80 -8.01 -4.81
CA ALA A 4 -0.08 -7.18 -3.99
C ALA A 4 -1.41 -7.89 -3.72
N LEU A 5 -1.96 -7.72 -2.52
CA LEU A 5 -3.29 -8.15 -2.12
C LEU A 5 -4.04 -6.93 -1.58
N VAL A 6 -5.18 -6.62 -2.19
CA VAL A 6 -6.05 -5.51 -1.78
C VAL A 6 -7.43 -6.06 -1.46
N ASN A 7 -8.02 -5.57 -0.38
CA ASN A 7 -9.39 -5.85 0.01
C ASN A 7 -10.16 -4.54 0.10
N VAL A 8 -11.13 -4.40 -0.80
CA VAL A 8 -12.07 -3.28 -0.87
C VAL A 8 -13.47 -3.91 -0.91
N PRO A 9 -14.43 -3.43 -0.11
CA PRO A 9 -15.81 -3.88 -0.22
C PRO A 9 -16.33 -3.68 -1.65
N LYS A 10 -16.96 -4.71 -2.22
CA LYS A 10 -17.49 -4.63 -3.59
C LYS A 10 -18.63 -3.60 -3.71
N THR A 11 -19.36 -3.40 -2.62
CA THR A 11 -20.52 -2.50 -2.54
C THR A 11 -20.51 -1.73 -1.21
N ALA A 12 -20.99 -0.49 -1.23
CA ALA A 12 -21.22 0.35 -0.05
C ALA A 12 -22.42 1.27 -0.27
N ARG A 13 -23.01 1.82 0.79
CA ARG A 13 -23.98 2.92 0.67
C ARG A 13 -23.26 4.24 0.49
N GLN A 14 -23.89 5.20 -0.18
CA GLN A 14 -23.35 6.55 -0.24
C GLN A 14 -23.17 7.14 1.17
N GLY A 15 -21.95 7.62 1.45
CA GLY A 15 -21.56 8.17 2.76
C GLY A 15 -21.10 7.13 3.78
N GLU A 16 -21.08 5.84 3.45
CA GLU A 16 -20.62 4.77 4.34
C GLU A 16 -19.10 4.82 4.55
N VAL A 17 -18.65 4.67 5.80
CA VAL A 17 -17.24 4.49 6.13
C VAL A 17 -16.88 3.02 5.91
N VAL A 18 -15.97 2.76 4.98
CA VAL A 18 -15.53 1.40 4.63
C VAL A 18 -14.07 1.18 5.00
N GLU A 19 -13.76 -0.04 5.47
CA GLU A 19 -12.39 -0.47 5.75
C GLU A 19 -11.70 -0.95 4.47
N ILE A 20 -10.48 -0.46 4.25
CA ILE A 20 -9.62 -0.81 3.13
C ILE A 20 -8.38 -1.49 3.69
N LYS A 21 -7.99 -2.62 3.09
CA LYS A 21 -6.76 -3.35 3.48
C LYS A 21 -5.88 -3.54 2.26
N ALA A 22 -4.61 -3.19 2.41
CA ALA A 22 -3.63 -3.30 1.34
C ALA A 22 -2.35 -3.96 1.88
N MET A 23 -1.87 -4.97 1.18
CA MET A 23 -0.65 -5.70 1.52
C MET A 23 0.19 -5.92 0.26
N ILE A 24 1.51 -5.86 0.39
CA ILE A 24 2.43 -6.13 -0.72
C ILE A 24 3.58 -7.00 -0.25
N ALA A 25 3.95 -8.00 -1.06
CA ALA A 25 5.12 -8.81 -0.80
C ALA A 25 6.41 -7.99 -1.02
N HIS A 26 7.10 -7.65 0.07
CA HIS A 26 8.34 -6.85 0.03
C HIS A 26 9.24 -7.19 1.24
N PRO A 27 10.56 -7.35 1.07
CA PRO A 27 11.45 -7.72 2.17
C PRO A 27 11.57 -6.65 3.25
N MET A 28 11.44 -5.37 2.89
CA MET A 28 11.66 -4.23 3.80
C MET A 28 13.04 -4.33 4.50
N GLU A 29 14.10 -4.50 3.70
CA GLU A 29 15.45 -4.56 4.24
C GLU A 29 15.82 -3.21 4.86
N THR A 30 16.09 -3.23 6.17
CA THR A 30 16.18 -2.02 6.98
C THR A 30 17.49 -1.24 6.76
N GLY A 31 18.53 -1.93 6.28
CA GLY A 31 19.89 -1.41 6.25
C GLY A 31 20.74 -1.77 7.47
N TYR A 32 20.12 -2.31 8.53
CA TYR A 32 20.79 -2.62 9.79
C TYR A 32 21.26 -4.07 9.89
N ARG A 33 20.79 -4.96 9.01
CA ARG A 33 21.20 -6.37 9.02
C ARG A 33 22.62 -6.53 8.49
N ILE A 34 23.43 -7.30 9.22
CA ILE A 34 24.79 -7.66 8.81
C ILE A 34 24.71 -8.95 7.96
N GLY A 35 25.32 -8.92 6.78
CA GLY A 35 25.40 -10.05 5.87
C GLY A 35 26.51 -11.05 6.24
N PRO A 36 26.55 -12.21 5.56
CA PRO A 36 27.57 -13.24 5.81
C PRO A 36 29.02 -12.77 5.61
N ASN A 37 29.22 -11.71 4.82
CA ASN A 37 30.51 -11.07 4.57
C ASN A 37 30.90 -10.04 5.67
N GLY A 38 30.13 -9.92 6.75
CA GLY A 38 30.35 -8.96 7.83
C GLY A 38 30.00 -7.50 7.49
N SER A 39 29.45 -7.24 6.30
CA SER A 39 29.04 -5.89 5.87
C SER A 39 27.54 -5.68 6.05
N ASN A 40 27.12 -4.42 6.22
CA ASN A 40 25.70 -4.06 6.20
C ASN A 40 25.09 -4.40 4.84
N ILE A 41 23.87 -4.93 4.89
CA ILE A 41 23.06 -5.12 3.70
C ILE A 41 22.40 -3.77 3.39
N PRO A 42 22.49 -3.26 2.15
CA PRO A 42 21.87 -1.99 1.79
C PRO A 42 20.37 -1.98 2.09
N ARG A 43 19.88 -0.84 2.56
CA ARG A 43 18.46 -0.62 2.76
C ARG A 43 17.70 -0.78 1.45
N ASP A 44 16.57 -1.47 1.52
CA ASP A 44 15.60 -1.65 0.43
C ASP A 44 14.20 -1.75 1.03
N ILE A 45 13.53 -0.60 1.15
CA ILE A 45 12.16 -0.50 1.66
C ILE A 45 11.21 0.12 0.64
N ILE A 46 9.92 -0.14 0.83
CA ILE A 46 8.87 0.73 0.32
C ILE A 46 8.92 2.01 1.15
N ARG A 47 9.03 3.17 0.49
CA ARG A 47 9.10 4.49 1.12
C ARG A 47 7.77 5.22 1.16
N ARG A 48 6.87 4.94 0.22
CA ARG A 48 5.56 5.59 0.13
C ARG A 48 4.49 4.60 -0.31
N PHE A 49 3.37 4.62 0.39
CA PHE A 49 2.11 4.04 -0.03
C PHE A 49 1.11 5.17 -0.29
N ALA A 50 0.37 5.09 -1.40
CA ALA A 50 -0.70 6.01 -1.73
C ALA A 50 -1.93 5.23 -2.19
N CYS A 51 -3.11 5.71 -1.80
CA CYS A 51 -4.40 5.23 -2.23
C CYS A 51 -5.16 6.40 -2.87
N ALA A 52 -5.62 6.19 -4.11
CA ALA A 52 -6.45 7.14 -4.82
C ALA A 52 -7.86 6.58 -5.04
N TYR A 53 -8.87 7.44 -4.95
CA TYR A 53 -10.25 7.13 -5.25
C TYR A 53 -10.66 7.96 -6.46
N ASN A 54 -10.96 7.30 -7.59
CA ASN A 54 -11.30 7.97 -8.85
C ASN A 54 -10.23 9.01 -9.28
N GLY A 55 -8.96 8.70 -9.02
CA GLY A 55 -7.82 9.55 -9.37
C GLY A 55 -7.44 10.60 -8.32
N GLU A 56 -8.23 10.81 -7.26
CA GLU A 56 -7.89 11.71 -6.16
C GLU A 56 -7.19 10.96 -5.02
N GLU A 57 -6.01 11.41 -4.58
CA GLU A 57 -5.31 10.80 -3.43
C GLU A 57 -6.13 11.04 -2.15
N VAL A 58 -6.66 9.95 -1.58
CA VAL A 58 -7.48 9.98 -0.35
C VAL A 58 -6.69 9.55 0.88
N PHE A 59 -5.57 8.86 0.70
CA PHE A 59 -4.69 8.44 1.78
C PHE A 59 -3.26 8.27 1.27
N SER A 60 -2.29 8.70 2.06
CA SER A 60 -0.90 8.31 1.86
C SER A 60 -0.17 8.12 3.18
N ALA A 61 0.87 7.29 3.12
CA ALA A 61 1.76 7.02 4.25
C ALA A 61 3.20 6.96 3.76
N ASP A 62 4.07 7.70 4.44
CA ASP A 62 5.51 7.54 4.29
C ASP A 62 5.97 6.44 5.25
N LEU A 63 6.66 5.46 4.69
CA LEU A 63 7.09 4.26 5.39
C LEU A 63 8.60 4.33 5.67
N PHE A 64 8.98 3.84 6.84
CA PHE A 64 10.36 3.88 7.34
C PHE A 64 10.84 2.48 7.71
N PRO A 65 12.15 2.27 7.95
CA PRO A 65 12.72 0.94 8.19
C PRO A 65 12.13 0.13 9.35
N ALA A 66 11.33 0.75 10.23
CA ALA A 66 10.65 0.04 11.32
C ALA A 66 9.36 -0.69 10.87
N VAL A 67 8.93 -0.51 9.62
CA VAL A 67 7.78 -1.24 9.06
C VAL A 67 8.20 -2.65 8.69
N SER A 68 7.46 -3.65 9.18
CA SER A 68 7.72 -5.06 8.95
C SER A 68 7.74 -5.45 7.46
N ALA A 69 8.48 -6.51 7.16
CA ALA A 69 8.38 -7.21 5.88
C ALA A 69 6.92 -7.55 5.54
N ASN A 70 6.61 -7.53 4.25
CA ASN A 70 5.25 -7.60 3.72
C ASN A 70 4.32 -6.54 4.31
N PRO A 71 4.56 -5.23 4.07
CA PRO A 71 3.79 -4.16 4.70
C PRO A 71 2.28 -4.36 4.51
N PHE A 72 1.55 -4.36 5.62
CA PHE A 72 0.09 -4.39 5.67
C PHE A 72 -0.40 -3.05 6.23
N ILE A 73 -1.30 -2.40 5.50
CA ILE A 73 -1.89 -1.12 5.87
C ILE A 73 -3.40 -1.27 5.83
N ALA A 74 -4.07 -0.94 6.94
CA ALA A 74 -5.51 -0.87 7.04
C ALA A 74 -5.92 0.57 7.42
N PHE A 75 -6.88 1.11 6.70
CA PHE A 75 -7.41 2.45 6.90
C PHE A 75 -8.87 2.50 6.46
N THR A 76 -9.53 3.62 6.68
CA THR A 76 -10.92 3.81 6.27
C THR A 76 -11.05 4.93 5.25
N LEU A 77 -12.01 4.82 4.34
CA LEU A 77 -12.45 5.91 3.47
C LEU A 77 -13.98 6.03 3.52
N VAL A 78 -14.50 7.17 3.08
CA VAL A 78 -15.94 7.37 2.90
C VAL A 78 -16.30 7.04 1.46
N ALA A 79 -17.24 6.12 1.26
CA ALA A 79 -17.72 5.73 -0.07
C ALA A 79 -18.66 6.82 -0.63
N THR A 80 -18.18 7.59 -1.60
CA THR A 80 -18.91 8.74 -2.15
C THR A 80 -19.62 8.41 -3.47
N THR A 81 -18.90 7.76 -4.39
CA THR A 81 -19.37 7.43 -5.74
C THR A 81 -18.79 6.10 -6.21
N SER A 82 -19.51 5.34 -7.03
CA SER A 82 -18.95 4.15 -7.67
C SER A 82 -17.67 4.47 -8.44
N GLY A 83 -16.71 3.53 -8.45
CA GLY A 83 -15.49 3.71 -9.21
C GLY A 83 -14.32 2.87 -8.71
N THR A 84 -13.11 3.36 -8.99
CA THR A 84 -11.86 2.62 -8.78
C THR A 84 -11.11 3.16 -7.58
N ILE A 85 -10.61 2.24 -6.76
CA ILE A 85 -9.63 2.48 -5.72
C ILE A 85 -8.29 1.97 -6.22
N ASP A 86 -7.34 2.88 -6.43
CA ASP A 86 -6.00 2.60 -6.94
C ASP A 86 -4.97 2.70 -5.83
N PHE A 87 -4.06 1.74 -5.81
CA PHE A 87 -3.01 1.62 -4.79
C PHE A 87 -1.65 1.69 -5.46
N THR A 88 -0.75 2.49 -4.90
CA THR A 88 0.63 2.63 -5.39
C THR A 88 1.61 2.48 -4.23
N TRP A 89 2.57 1.56 -4.38
CA TRP A 89 3.73 1.43 -3.50
C TRP A 89 4.97 1.86 -4.26
N THR A 90 5.76 2.76 -3.68
CA THR A 90 7.02 3.22 -4.27
C THR A 90 8.19 2.81 -3.38
N ASP A 91 9.21 2.16 -3.96
CA ASP A 91 10.41 1.73 -3.24
C ASP A 91 11.54 2.78 -3.22
N ASP A 92 12.62 2.46 -2.52
CA ASP A 92 13.83 3.29 -2.42
C ASP A 92 14.53 3.50 -3.77
N THR A 93 14.32 2.60 -4.75
CA THR A 93 14.82 2.75 -6.12
C THR A 93 13.90 3.57 -7.02
N GLY A 94 12.76 4.03 -6.49
CA GLY A 94 11.73 4.76 -7.22
C GLY A 94 10.84 3.87 -8.08
N ARG A 95 10.96 2.54 -8.01
CA ARG A 95 10.05 1.65 -8.74
C ARG A 95 8.70 1.63 -8.05
N THR A 96 7.67 1.53 -8.88
CA THR A 96 6.28 1.51 -8.43
C THR A 96 5.64 0.16 -8.69
N GLN A 97 4.94 -0.37 -7.69
CA GLN A 97 3.98 -1.45 -7.86
C GLN A 97 2.58 -0.88 -7.67
N THR A 98 1.64 -1.31 -8.51
CA THR A 98 0.24 -0.87 -8.44
C THR A 98 -0.72 -2.05 -8.26
N ALA A 99 -1.91 -1.74 -7.74
CA ALA A 99 -3.07 -2.61 -7.70
C ALA A 99 -4.34 -1.74 -7.75
N SER A 100 -5.46 -2.31 -8.21
CA SER A 100 -6.72 -1.59 -8.30
C SER A 100 -7.88 -2.51 -7.88
N ALA A 101 -8.92 -1.90 -7.31
CA ALA A 101 -10.17 -2.58 -6.99
C ALA A 101 -11.37 -1.66 -7.27
N MET A 102 -12.51 -2.25 -7.62
CA MET A 102 -13.74 -1.51 -7.86
C MET A 102 -14.64 -1.52 -6.63
N ILE A 103 -15.26 -0.38 -6.34
CA ILE A 103 -16.35 -0.24 -5.37
C ILE A 103 -17.60 0.28 -6.08
N THR A 104 -18.75 -0.32 -5.78
CA THR A 104 -20.07 0.15 -6.25
C THR A 104 -20.79 0.85 -5.09
N VAL A 105 -21.19 2.09 -5.29
CA VAL A 105 -21.93 2.88 -4.30
C VAL A 105 -23.40 2.91 -4.70
N ASN A 106 -24.27 2.47 -3.78
CA ASN A 106 -25.73 2.43 -3.93
C ASN A 106 -26.41 3.56 -3.15
#